data_AF-A0A537RB69-F1
#
_entry.id   AF-A0A537RB69-F1
#
_cell.length_a   1.000
_cell.length_b   1.000
_cell.length_c   1.000
_cell.angle_alpha   90.00
_cell.angle_beta   90.00
_cell.angle_gamma   90.00
#
_symmetry.space_group_name_H-M   'P 1'
#
loop_
_entity.id
_entity.type
_entity.pdbx_description
1 polymer ?
#
loop_
_entity_poly.entity_id
_entity_poly.type
_entity_poly.pdbx_seq_one_letter_code
_entity_poly.pdbx_strand_id
1 'polypeptide(L)'
;MNASRPRQNNFDALRLLAAIAVIFSHSFLISEGTQNNEWLILLTGNQSILGLVGVFIFFAISGFLVTQSFEQTPNPLHYLAKRALRIFPGLFIATLTSAFVLGPLVTTLPLGAYLSRFEPYEYVVGNTLLDQTVHELPGVSFIGNPVGLEINGSLWTLRLEFTMYLMVLGLGLLRLLTVRVAFLLLAFGMACVHFEMLYPLEKWGWFFELLSGWGWLVGFFAAGIAFYKLRHTRILDGRIALLALAGLVLSVPLRQFITLFPVFGSYLALWLALNRRLPVIP
;
A
#
# COMPACT_ATOMS: atom_id res chain seq x y z
N MET A 1 17.94 -12.80 29.04
CA MET A 1 16.56 -12.75 28.49
C MET A 1 16.06 -11.32 28.63
N ASN A 2 16.22 -10.49 27.58
CA ASN A 2 15.71 -9.11 27.61
C ASN A 2 14.24 -9.14 27.21
N ALA A 3 13.35 -9.08 28.20
CA ALA A 3 11.93 -8.83 27.98
C ALA A 3 11.80 -7.56 27.13
N SER A 4 11.27 -7.71 25.92
CA SER A 4 10.97 -6.61 25.01
C SER A 4 10.02 -5.64 25.70
N ARG A 5 10.49 -4.44 26.03
CA ARG A 5 9.62 -3.34 26.46
C ARG A 5 8.44 -3.24 25.48
N PRO A 6 7.19 -3.17 25.95
CA PRO A 6 6.04 -3.02 25.06
C PRO A 6 6.27 -1.77 24.20
N ARG A 7 6.18 -1.93 22.87
CA ARG A 7 6.24 -0.82 21.93
C ARG A 7 5.07 0.11 22.26
N GLN A 8 5.35 1.28 22.82
CA GLN A 8 4.36 2.32 23.11
C GLN A 8 3.97 3.08 21.82
N ASN A 9 3.51 2.37 20.80
CA ASN A 9 2.98 2.95 19.57
C ASN A 9 1.88 2.04 18.98
N ASN A 10 1.04 2.63 18.13
CA ASN A 10 -0.15 2.00 17.57
C ASN A 10 0.02 1.63 16.10
N PHE A 11 1.26 1.46 15.62
CA PHE A 11 1.50 1.13 14.21
C PHE A 11 0.82 -0.18 13.81
N ASP A 12 0.87 -1.20 14.67
CA ASP A 12 0.30 -2.51 14.36
C ASP A 12 -1.23 -2.48 14.41
N ALA A 13 -1.81 -1.75 15.37
CA ALA A 13 -3.26 -1.49 15.42
C ALA A 13 -3.75 -0.74 14.16
N LEU A 14 -3.06 0.30 13.72
CA LEU A 14 -3.44 1.03 12.50
C LEU A 14 -3.29 0.18 11.24
N ARG A 15 -2.26 -0.67 11.16
CA ARG A 15 -2.13 -1.62 10.06
C ARG A 15 -3.25 -2.64 10.05
N LEU A 16 -3.68 -3.12 11.22
CA LEU A 16 -4.82 -4.02 11.32
C LEU A 16 -6.11 -3.33 10.85
N LEU A 17 -6.35 -2.10 11.31
CA LEU A 17 -7.50 -1.32 10.85
C LEU A 17 -7.45 -1.05 9.34
N ALA A 18 -6.28 -0.74 8.79
CA ALA A 18 -6.07 -0.57 7.36
C ALA A 18 -6.30 -1.88 6.58
N ALA A 19 -5.86 -3.03 7.09
CA ALA A 19 -6.12 -4.34 6.49
C ALA A 19 -7.62 -4.66 6.49
N ILE A 20 -8.31 -4.43 7.61
CA ILE A 20 -9.75 -4.63 7.72
C ILE A 20 -10.50 -3.72 6.74
N ALA A 21 -10.09 -2.45 6.62
CA ALA A 21 -10.61 -1.51 5.63
C ALA A 21 -10.47 -2.03 4.19
N VAL A 22 -9.31 -2.59 3.83
CA VAL A 22 -9.07 -3.22 2.52
C VAL A 22 -9.99 -4.42 2.31
N ILE A 23 -10.06 -5.35 3.27
CA ILE A 23 -10.92 -6.54 3.17
C ILE A 23 -12.39 -6.15 3.03
N PHE A 24 -12.85 -5.22 3.86
CA PHE A 24 -14.22 -4.71 3.83
C PHE A 24 -14.56 -4.12 2.46
N SER A 25 -13.68 -3.27 1.92
CA SER A 25 -13.89 -2.66 0.59
C SER A 25 -13.86 -3.68 -0.55
N HIS A 26 -12.99 -4.70 -0.49
CA HIS A 26 -12.97 -5.78 -1.48
C HIS A 26 -14.21 -6.67 -1.41
N SER A 27 -14.87 -6.77 -0.24
CA SER A 27 -16.10 -7.57 -0.13
C SER A 27 -17.24 -7.04 -1.01
N PHE A 28 -17.38 -5.72 -1.16
CA PHE A 28 -18.32 -5.11 -2.10
C PHE A 28 -17.92 -5.40 -3.55
N LEU A 29 -16.63 -5.25 -3.88
CA LEU A 29 -16.14 -5.52 -5.23
C LEU A 29 -16.40 -6.97 -5.65
N ILE A 30 -16.13 -7.93 -4.77
CA ILE A 30 -16.32 -9.37 -5.05
C ILE A 30 -17.81 -9.73 -5.08
N SER A 31 -18.63 -9.16 -4.19
CA SER A 31 -20.06 -9.50 -4.10
C SER A 31 -20.92 -8.82 -5.16
N GLU A 32 -20.62 -7.57 -5.50
CA GLU A 32 -21.47 -6.71 -6.34
C GLU A 32 -20.81 -6.31 -7.67
N GLY A 33 -19.50 -6.54 -7.81
CA GLY A 33 -18.72 -6.08 -8.97
C GLY A 33 -18.43 -4.60 -9.01
N THR A 34 -18.82 -3.90 -7.95
CA THR A 34 -18.62 -2.48 -7.79
C THR A 34 -18.45 -2.16 -6.32
N GLN A 35 -17.84 -1.01 -6.05
CA GLN A 35 -17.70 -0.48 -4.69
C GLN A 35 -18.61 0.75 -4.48
N ASN A 36 -19.54 0.99 -5.40
CA ASN A 36 -20.44 2.14 -5.40
C ASN A 36 -21.39 2.20 -4.18
N ASN A 37 -21.68 1.06 -3.57
CA ASN A 37 -22.53 0.98 -2.38
C ASN A 37 -21.73 1.09 -1.06
N GLU A 38 -20.41 1.25 -1.14
CA GLU A 38 -19.57 1.40 0.04
C GLU A 38 -19.75 2.80 0.67
N TRP A 39 -20.01 2.85 1.97
CA TRP A 39 -20.28 4.10 2.70
C TRP A 39 -19.26 5.24 2.44
N LEU A 40 -17.96 4.95 2.33
CA LEU A 40 -16.95 5.99 2.10
C LEU A 40 -17.03 6.59 0.69
N ILE A 41 -17.38 5.78 -0.32
CA ILE A 41 -17.56 6.27 -1.68
C ILE A 41 -18.71 7.28 -1.72
N LEU A 42 -19.79 7.02 -0.99
CA LEU A 42 -20.93 7.92 -0.87
C LEU A 42 -20.56 9.20 -0.11
N LEU A 43 -19.86 9.08 1.02
CA LEU A 43 -19.42 10.22 1.83
C LEU A 43 -18.45 11.14 1.10
N THR A 44 -17.58 10.58 0.27
CA THR A 44 -16.58 11.35 -0.48
C THR A 44 -17.10 11.86 -1.82
N GLY A 45 -18.36 11.60 -2.18
CA GLY A 45 -18.92 12.02 -3.47
C GLY A 45 -18.25 11.32 -4.66
N ASN A 46 -18.06 10.00 -4.54
CA ASN A 46 -17.46 9.12 -5.53
C ASN A 46 -15.97 9.34 -5.80
N GLN A 47 -15.22 9.81 -4.79
CA GLN A 47 -13.78 10.06 -4.94
C GLN A 47 -12.92 8.89 -4.46
N SER A 48 -13.26 8.27 -3.33
CA SER A 48 -12.40 7.25 -2.73
C SER A 48 -13.19 6.20 -1.95
N ILE A 49 -12.62 5.00 -1.92
CA ILE A 49 -13.11 3.84 -1.16
C ILE A 49 -12.22 3.60 0.06
N LEU A 50 -12.76 2.93 1.07
CA LEU A 50 -12.09 2.67 2.33
C LEU A 50 -10.86 1.78 2.13
N GLY A 51 -10.88 0.89 1.13
CA GLY A 51 -9.73 0.07 0.79
C GLY A 51 -8.53 0.91 0.35
N LEU A 52 -8.75 1.94 -0.46
CA LEU A 52 -7.68 2.85 -0.88
C LEU A 52 -7.15 3.68 0.29
N VAL A 53 -8.02 4.15 1.18
CA VAL A 53 -7.60 4.81 2.42
C VAL A 53 -6.70 3.89 3.26
N GLY A 54 -7.04 2.60 3.36
CA GLY A 54 -6.20 1.59 3.99
C GLY A 54 -4.81 1.51 3.34
N VAL A 55 -4.75 1.42 2.01
CA VAL A 55 -3.48 1.42 1.25
C VAL A 55 -2.67 2.70 1.51
N PHE A 56 -3.29 3.87 1.48
CA PHE A 56 -2.64 5.15 1.76
C PHE A 56 -2.01 5.18 3.16
N ILE A 57 -2.73 4.67 4.16
CA ILE A 57 -2.23 4.54 5.53
C ILE A 57 -1.04 3.57 5.59
N PHE A 58 -1.11 2.42 4.90
CA PHE A 58 0.03 1.49 4.81
C PHE A 58 1.27 2.16 4.25
N PHE A 59 1.15 2.91 3.15
CA PHE A 59 2.28 3.60 2.53
C PHE A 59 2.83 4.72 3.40
N ALA A 60 1.98 5.52 4.06
CA ALA A 60 2.44 6.54 5.00
C ALA A 60 3.21 5.94 6.20
N ILE A 61 2.68 4.86 6.79
CA ILE A 61 3.37 4.13 7.87
C ILE A 61 4.68 3.49 7.36
N SER A 62 4.67 2.92 6.15
CA SER A 62 5.84 2.29 5.55
C SER A 62 6.94 3.32 5.32
N GLY A 63 6.62 4.50 4.78
CA GLY A 63 7.57 5.60 4.61
C GLY A 63 8.28 6.00 5.89
N PHE A 64 7.55 6.07 7.01
CA PHE A 64 8.14 6.35 8.32
C PHE A 64 9.09 5.23 8.78
N LEU A 65 8.63 3.99 8.79
CA LEU A 65 9.35 2.86 9.40
C LEU A 65 10.50 2.34 8.53
N VAL A 66 10.38 2.45 7.21
CA VAL A 66 11.45 2.10 6.27
C VAL A 66 12.59 3.09 6.39
N THR A 67 12.29 4.41 6.44
CA THR A 67 13.28 5.46 6.69
C THR A 67 14.00 5.24 8.02
N GLN A 68 13.24 4.96 9.09
CA GLN A 68 13.80 4.63 10.39
C GLN A 68 14.75 3.44 10.34
N SER A 69 14.32 2.36 9.67
CA SER A 69 15.11 1.15 9.57
C SER A 69 16.38 1.33 8.74
N PHE A 70 16.37 2.20 7.73
CA PHE A 70 17.56 2.50 6.94
C PHE A 70 18.60 3.20 7.83
N GLU A 71 18.21 4.28 8.51
CA GLU A 71 19.12 5.02 9.39
C GLU A 71 19.66 4.21 10.57
N GLN A 72 18.88 3.25 11.06
CA GLN A 72 19.29 2.38 12.17
C GLN A 72 20.10 1.16 11.71
N THR A 73 20.25 0.93 10.41
CA THR A 73 20.98 -0.24 9.88
C THR A 73 22.30 0.23 9.23
N PRO A 74 23.47 -0.10 9.81
CA PRO A 74 24.75 0.36 9.27
C PRO A 74 25.09 -0.18 7.87
N ASN A 75 24.67 -1.42 7.56
CA ASN A 75 24.98 -2.09 6.30
C ASN A 75 23.77 -2.05 5.33
N PRO A 76 23.91 -1.46 4.14
CA PRO A 76 22.86 -1.40 3.13
C PRO A 76 22.31 -2.77 2.69
N LEU A 77 23.15 -3.80 2.65
CA LEU A 77 22.74 -5.18 2.33
C LEU A 77 21.89 -5.77 3.44
N HIS A 78 22.20 -5.48 4.71
CA HIS A 78 21.35 -5.91 5.83
C HIS A 78 20.00 -5.21 5.81
N TYR A 79 19.95 -3.94 5.40
CA TYR A 79 18.69 -3.25 5.19
C TYR A 79 17.87 -3.96 4.10
N LEU A 80 18.47 -4.24 2.94
CA LEU A 80 17.77 -4.89 1.83
C LEU A 80 17.30 -6.31 2.21
N ALA A 81 18.12 -7.08 2.93
CA ALA A 81 17.75 -8.41 3.41
C ALA A 81 16.53 -8.36 4.36
N LYS A 82 16.50 -7.42 5.32
CA LYS A 82 15.33 -7.23 6.21
C LYS A 82 14.07 -6.90 5.40
N ARG A 83 14.20 -6.14 4.33
CA ARG A 83 13.08 -5.75 3.45
C ARG A 83 12.61 -6.91 2.57
N ALA A 84 13.55 -7.69 2.03
CA ALA A 84 13.24 -8.87 1.25
C ALA A 84 12.54 -9.94 2.12
N LEU A 85 13.09 -10.24 3.31
CA LEU A 85 12.49 -11.20 4.26
C LEU A 85 11.11 -10.78 4.77
N ARG A 86 10.74 -9.49 4.63
CA ARG A 86 9.39 -9.01 4.96
C ARG A 86 8.36 -9.35 3.89
N ILE A 87 8.74 -9.38 2.62
CA ILE A 87 7.81 -9.52 1.48
C ILE A 87 7.86 -10.93 0.89
N PHE A 88 9.04 -11.39 0.46
CA PHE A 88 9.17 -12.59 -0.37
C PHE A 88 8.68 -13.88 0.30
N PRO A 89 8.92 -14.15 1.60
CA PRO A 89 8.43 -15.38 2.22
C PRO A 89 6.90 -15.47 2.24
N GLY A 90 6.23 -14.39 2.63
CA GLY A 90 4.76 -14.34 2.66
C GLY A 90 4.16 -14.39 1.25
N LEU A 91 4.78 -13.66 0.31
CA LEU A 91 4.37 -13.66 -1.10
C LEU A 91 4.50 -15.05 -1.73
N PHE A 92 5.64 -15.72 -1.54
CA PHE A 92 5.86 -17.07 -2.05
C PHE A 92 4.85 -18.08 -1.48
N ILE A 93 4.58 -18.04 -0.18
CA ILE A 93 3.59 -18.94 0.44
C ILE A 93 2.19 -18.64 -0.09
N ALA A 94 1.83 -17.36 -0.22
CA ALA A 94 0.51 -16.96 -0.73
C ALA A 94 0.31 -17.42 -2.17
N THR A 95 1.28 -17.19 -3.06
CA THR A 95 1.18 -17.58 -4.48
C THR A 95 1.23 -19.09 -4.65
N LEU A 96 2.07 -19.79 -3.88
CA LEU A 96 2.12 -21.25 -3.86
C LEU A 96 0.78 -21.85 -3.42
N THR A 97 0.18 -21.30 -2.36
CA THR A 97 -1.13 -21.74 -1.86
C THR A 97 -2.23 -21.45 -2.88
N SER A 98 -2.24 -20.28 -3.50
CA SER A 98 -3.18 -19.95 -4.57
C SER A 98 -3.06 -20.92 -5.75
N ALA A 99 -1.84 -21.19 -6.24
CA ALA A 99 -1.63 -21.98 -7.44
C ALA A 99 -1.76 -23.50 -7.24
N PHE A 100 -1.34 -24.04 -6.08
CA PHE A 100 -1.23 -25.49 -5.86
C PHE A 100 -2.14 -26.05 -4.77
N VAL A 101 -2.85 -25.18 -4.03
CA VAL A 101 -3.89 -25.62 -3.08
C VAL A 101 -5.25 -25.15 -3.56
N LEU A 102 -5.45 -23.82 -3.69
CA LEU A 102 -6.75 -23.27 -4.07
C LEU A 102 -7.10 -23.59 -5.53
N GLY A 103 -6.20 -23.33 -6.48
CA GLY A 103 -6.41 -23.60 -7.90
C GLY A 103 -6.92 -25.01 -8.19
N PRO A 104 -6.23 -26.07 -7.74
CA PRO A 104 -6.69 -27.46 -7.87
C PRO A 104 -8.04 -27.78 -7.24
N LEU A 105 -8.45 -27.06 -6.19
CA LEU A 105 -9.73 -27.28 -5.52
C LEU A 105 -10.91 -26.65 -6.28
N VAL A 106 -10.67 -25.62 -7.08
CA VAL A 106 -11.74 -24.86 -7.77
C VAL A 106 -11.65 -24.92 -9.30
N THR A 107 -10.60 -25.51 -9.87
CA THR A 107 -10.43 -25.63 -11.32
C THR A 107 -11.44 -26.59 -11.93
N THR A 108 -11.87 -26.28 -13.15
CA THR A 108 -12.71 -27.15 -13.98
C THR A 108 -11.91 -28.24 -14.71
N LEU A 109 -10.58 -28.17 -14.68
CA LEU A 109 -9.70 -29.15 -15.32
C LEU A 109 -9.45 -30.37 -14.43
N PRO A 110 -9.26 -31.57 -15.02
CA PRO A 110 -8.72 -32.70 -14.28
C PRO A 110 -7.34 -32.37 -13.69
N LEU A 111 -7.05 -32.80 -12.46
CA LEU A 111 -5.83 -32.44 -11.72
C LEU A 111 -4.54 -32.69 -12.52
N GLY A 112 -4.42 -33.84 -13.17
CA GLY A 112 -3.24 -34.17 -13.99
C GLY A 112 -3.07 -33.22 -15.17
N ALA A 113 -4.16 -32.76 -15.79
CA ALA A 113 -4.12 -31.77 -16.86
C ALA A 113 -3.75 -30.38 -16.34
N TYR A 114 -4.25 -29.99 -15.17
CA TYR A 114 -3.89 -28.73 -14.50
C TYR A 114 -2.39 -28.66 -14.14
N LEU A 115 -1.85 -29.72 -13.55
CA LEU A 115 -0.43 -29.75 -13.15
C LEU A 115 0.53 -29.90 -14.33
N SER A 116 0.04 -30.33 -15.50
CA SER A 116 0.84 -30.41 -16.72
C SER A 116 0.92 -29.07 -17.46
N ARG A 117 0.16 -28.05 -17.01
CA ARG A 117 0.16 -26.69 -17.56
C ARG A 117 1.33 -25.89 -16.97
N PHE A 118 1.85 -24.93 -17.74
CA PHE A 118 2.95 -24.07 -17.31
C PHE A 118 2.46 -22.92 -16.42
N GLU A 119 1.21 -22.50 -16.62
CA GLU A 119 0.57 -21.34 -16.03
C GLU A 119 0.60 -21.32 -14.48
N PRO A 120 0.37 -22.43 -13.74
CA PRO A 120 0.48 -22.41 -12.28
C PRO A 120 1.91 -22.17 -11.78
N TYR A 121 2.91 -22.65 -12.52
CA TYR A 121 4.33 -22.45 -12.20
C TYR A 121 4.74 -21.01 -12.52
N GLU A 122 4.31 -20.51 -13.68
CA GLU A 122 4.50 -19.12 -14.08
C GLU A 122 3.85 -18.16 -13.08
N TYR A 123 2.65 -18.45 -12.60
CA TYR A 123 1.97 -17.66 -11.58
C TYR A 123 2.81 -17.54 -10.30
N VAL A 124 3.38 -18.65 -9.81
CA VAL A 124 4.22 -18.62 -8.60
C VAL A 124 5.53 -17.90 -8.85
N VAL A 125 6.25 -18.23 -9.92
CA VAL A 125 7.57 -17.64 -10.20
C VAL A 125 7.44 -16.15 -10.54
N GLY A 126 6.53 -15.81 -11.44
CA GLY A 126 6.24 -14.43 -11.85
C GLY A 126 5.89 -13.57 -10.64
N ASN A 127 4.83 -13.91 -9.90
CA ASN A 127 4.43 -13.11 -8.74
C ASN A 127 5.52 -13.05 -7.66
N THR A 128 6.28 -14.14 -7.43
CA THR A 128 7.39 -14.12 -6.46
C THR A 128 8.52 -13.19 -6.90
N LEU A 129 8.76 -13.04 -8.20
CA LEU A 129 9.70 -12.07 -8.77
C LEU A 129 9.11 -10.65 -8.84
N LEU A 130 7.97 -10.41 -8.20
CA LEU A 130 7.18 -9.18 -8.29
C LEU A 130 6.69 -8.91 -9.73
N ASP A 131 6.63 -9.94 -10.56
CA ASP A 131 5.92 -9.92 -11.84
C ASP A 131 4.42 -10.18 -11.65
N GLN A 132 3.67 -9.10 -11.46
CA GLN A 132 2.25 -9.11 -11.18
C GLN A 132 1.50 -8.77 -12.45
N THR A 133 1.81 -9.48 -13.53
CA THR A 133 1.06 -9.47 -14.79
C THR A 133 0.31 -10.79 -14.97
N VAL A 134 0.72 -11.83 -14.24
CA VAL A 134 0.11 -13.17 -14.24
C VAL A 134 -0.89 -13.23 -13.10
N HIS A 135 -2.18 -13.09 -13.44
CA HIS A 135 -3.28 -13.00 -12.48
C HIS A 135 -4.28 -14.14 -12.56
N GLU A 136 -4.15 -15.01 -13.56
CA GLU A 136 -5.10 -16.07 -13.87
C GLU A 136 -4.48 -17.46 -13.66
N LEU A 137 -5.33 -18.47 -13.45
CA LEU A 137 -4.95 -19.87 -13.37
C LEU A 137 -5.79 -20.72 -14.33
N PRO A 138 -5.23 -21.79 -14.91
CA PRO A 138 -5.88 -22.53 -15.98
C PRO A 138 -7.14 -23.23 -15.47
N GLY A 139 -8.26 -22.97 -16.14
CA GLY A 139 -9.56 -23.56 -15.82
C GLY A 139 -10.17 -23.11 -14.49
N VAL A 140 -9.55 -22.14 -13.81
CA VAL A 140 -10.11 -21.52 -12.61
C VAL A 140 -11.00 -20.37 -13.05
N SER A 141 -12.30 -20.55 -12.89
CA SER A 141 -13.28 -19.48 -13.08
C SER A 141 -14.26 -19.49 -11.91
N PHE A 142 -14.47 -18.32 -11.32
CA PHE A 142 -15.45 -18.16 -10.26
C PHE A 142 -16.79 -17.82 -10.91
N ILE A 143 -17.68 -18.80 -11.03
CA ILE A 143 -19.00 -18.63 -11.66
C ILE A 143 -19.77 -17.53 -10.92
N GLY A 144 -20.18 -16.50 -11.66
CA GLY A 144 -20.91 -15.35 -11.11
C GLY A 144 -20.03 -14.32 -10.39
N ASN A 145 -18.69 -14.45 -10.42
CA ASN A 145 -17.77 -13.45 -9.88
C ASN A 145 -17.67 -12.25 -10.83
N PRO A 146 -18.11 -11.06 -10.42
CA PRO A 146 -18.03 -9.87 -11.25
C PRO A 146 -16.59 -9.40 -11.50
N VAL A 147 -15.63 -9.84 -10.67
CA VAL A 147 -14.20 -9.45 -10.74
C VAL A 147 -13.42 -10.30 -11.76
N GLY A 148 -14.10 -11.22 -12.45
CA GLY A 148 -13.51 -11.98 -13.55
C GLY A 148 -12.59 -13.12 -13.11
N LEU A 149 -11.47 -13.29 -13.84
CA LEU A 149 -10.55 -14.42 -13.71
C LEU A 149 -9.38 -14.14 -12.73
N GLU A 150 -9.35 -12.97 -12.11
CA GLU A 150 -8.29 -12.61 -11.17
C GLU A 150 -8.30 -13.50 -9.92
N ILE A 151 -7.15 -14.12 -9.66
CA ILE A 151 -6.95 -15.00 -8.50
C ILE A 151 -6.59 -14.21 -7.24
N ASN A 152 -5.75 -13.18 -7.39
CA ASN A 152 -5.31 -12.35 -6.27
C ASN A 152 -4.98 -10.92 -6.72
N GLY A 153 -6.02 -10.11 -6.88
CA GLY A 153 -5.89 -8.70 -7.26
C GLY A 153 -5.15 -7.86 -6.21
N SER A 154 -5.10 -8.29 -4.94
CA SER A 154 -4.45 -7.52 -3.87
C SER A 154 -2.92 -7.50 -3.92
N LEU A 155 -2.28 -8.28 -4.81
CA LEU A 155 -0.82 -8.33 -4.90
C LEU A 155 -0.21 -7.02 -5.43
N TRP A 156 -0.93 -6.26 -6.28
CA TRP A 156 -0.42 -5.14 -7.09
C TRP A 156 0.45 -4.11 -6.32
N THR A 157 0.18 -3.89 -5.03
CA THR A 157 0.95 -2.91 -4.24
C THR A 157 2.36 -3.37 -3.89
N LEU A 158 2.66 -4.67 -3.91
CA LEU A 158 3.93 -5.21 -3.41
C LEU A 158 5.13 -4.82 -4.29
N ARG A 159 4.96 -4.84 -5.62
CA ARG A 159 5.97 -4.33 -6.56
C ARG A 159 6.31 -2.89 -6.22
N LEU A 160 5.27 -2.05 -6.05
CA LEU A 160 5.43 -0.64 -5.73
C LEU A 160 6.11 -0.44 -4.37
N GLU A 161 5.69 -1.16 -3.32
CA GLU A 161 6.32 -1.08 -2.00
C GLU A 161 7.81 -1.44 -2.06
N PHE A 162 8.18 -2.51 -2.79
CA PHE A 162 9.58 -2.91 -2.91
C PHE A 162 10.41 -1.86 -3.66
N THR A 163 9.88 -1.25 -4.73
CA THR A 163 10.58 -0.14 -5.42
C THR A 163 10.81 1.06 -4.50
N MET A 164 9.92 1.35 -3.56
CA MET A 164 10.12 2.41 -2.57
C MET A 164 11.20 2.06 -1.55
N TYR A 165 11.38 0.78 -1.23
CA TYR A 165 12.51 0.34 -0.41
C TYR A 165 13.84 0.60 -1.12
N LEU A 166 13.89 0.34 -2.43
CA LEU A 166 15.05 0.65 -3.28
C LEU A 166 15.26 2.17 -3.41
N MET A 167 14.19 2.96 -3.51
CA MET A 167 14.27 4.42 -3.50
C MET A 167 14.92 4.92 -2.20
N VAL A 168 14.48 4.44 -1.03
CA VAL A 168 15.07 4.84 0.26
C VAL A 168 16.54 4.40 0.35
N LEU A 169 16.87 3.21 -0.14
CA LEU A 169 18.26 2.73 -0.23
C LEU A 169 19.11 3.67 -1.09
N GLY A 170 18.68 3.99 -2.31
CA GLY A 170 19.39 4.88 -3.23
C GLY A 170 19.56 6.29 -2.67
N LEU A 171 18.47 6.91 -2.18
CA LEU A 171 18.51 8.22 -1.54
C LEU A 171 19.39 8.22 -0.30
N GLY A 172 19.38 7.13 0.47
CA GLY A 172 20.21 6.95 1.65
C GLY A 172 21.69 6.87 1.33
N LEU A 173 22.08 6.06 0.34
CA LEU A 173 23.46 5.92 -0.13
C LEU A 173 24.01 7.23 -0.71
N LEU A 174 23.18 7.96 -1.45
CA LEU A 174 23.51 9.29 -2.00
C LEU A 174 23.47 10.42 -0.96
N ARG A 175 23.12 10.12 0.30
CA ARG A 175 22.91 11.10 1.38
C ARG A 175 21.84 12.17 1.06
N LEU A 176 20.91 11.83 0.17
CA LEU A 176 19.79 12.65 -0.26
C LEU A 176 18.51 12.39 0.55
N LEU A 177 18.49 11.39 1.43
CA LEU A 177 17.38 11.09 2.33
C LEU A 177 17.22 12.22 3.37
N THR A 178 16.71 13.37 2.95
CA THR A 178 16.57 14.61 3.71
C THR A 178 15.10 15.04 3.72
N VAL A 179 14.75 15.94 4.64
CA VAL A 179 13.38 16.48 4.70
C VAL A 179 13.00 17.25 3.43
N ARG A 180 13.96 17.93 2.79
CA ARG A 180 13.74 18.67 1.54
C ARG A 180 13.34 17.72 0.41
N VAL A 181 14.09 16.63 0.24
CA VAL A 181 13.78 15.61 -0.78
C VAL A 181 12.45 14.92 -0.46
N ALA A 182 12.14 14.68 0.82
CA ALA A 182 10.83 14.15 1.20
C ALA A 182 9.67 15.08 0.78
N PHE A 183 9.81 16.40 0.97
CA PHE A 183 8.80 17.36 0.49
C PHE A 183 8.73 17.45 -1.04
N LEU A 184 9.86 17.31 -1.75
CA LEU A 184 9.86 17.25 -3.23
C LEU A 184 9.12 16.00 -3.73
N LEU A 185 9.36 14.84 -3.13
CA LEU A 185 8.65 13.60 -3.46
C LEU A 185 7.17 13.65 -3.10
N LEU A 186 6.82 14.29 -1.98
CA LEU A 186 5.44 14.57 -1.58
C LEU A 186 4.74 15.41 -2.65
N ALA A 187 5.33 16.55 -3.02
CA ALA A 187 4.79 17.44 -4.03
C ALA A 187 4.69 16.76 -5.41
N PHE A 188 5.70 15.97 -5.78
CA PHE A 188 5.70 15.18 -7.01
C PHE A 188 4.55 14.16 -7.02
N GLY A 189 4.37 13.39 -5.95
CA GLY A 189 3.27 12.43 -5.87
C GLY A 189 1.89 13.09 -5.90
N MET A 190 1.72 14.23 -5.21
CA MET A 190 0.48 15.02 -5.30
C MET A 190 0.22 15.52 -6.73
N ALA A 191 1.27 15.95 -7.45
CA ALA A 191 1.15 16.35 -8.85
C ALA A 191 0.77 15.18 -9.76
N CYS A 192 1.34 13.98 -9.54
CA CYS A 192 0.95 12.76 -10.27
C CYS A 192 -0.53 12.42 -10.04
N VAL A 193 -0.99 12.38 -8.79
CA VAL A 193 -2.41 12.15 -8.45
C VAL A 193 -3.31 13.15 -9.13
N HIS A 194 -2.96 14.44 -9.05
CA HIS A 194 -3.75 15.51 -9.67
C HIS A 194 -3.80 15.38 -11.19
N PHE A 195 -2.68 15.07 -11.83
CA PHE A 195 -2.61 14.93 -13.27
C PHE A 195 -3.38 13.70 -13.77
N GLU A 196 -3.30 12.58 -13.06
CA GLU A 196 -4.04 11.35 -13.36
C GLU A 196 -5.57 11.56 -13.31
N MET A 197 -6.05 12.39 -12.39
CA MET A 197 -7.46 12.78 -12.34
C MET A 197 -7.93 13.59 -13.57
N LEU A 198 -7.01 14.29 -14.24
CA LEU A 198 -7.31 15.09 -15.43
C LEU A 198 -7.08 14.30 -16.72
N TYR A 199 -6.07 13.43 -16.73
CA TYR A 199 -5.61 12.68 -17.89
C TYR A 199 -5.30 11.24 -17.47
N PRO A 200 -5.97 10.22 -18.05
CA PRO A 200 -5.69 8.83 -17.72
C PRO A 200 -4.32 8.41 -18.27
N LEU A 201 -3.27 8.64 -17.47
CA LEU A 201 -1.86 8.44 -17.82
C LEU A 201 -1.55 7.00 -18.24
N GLU A 202 -2.19 6.03 -17.60
CA GLU A 202 -2.09 4.60 -17.95
C GLU A 202 -2.34 4.30 -19.44
N LYS A 203 -3.15 5.12 -20.13
CA LYS A 203 -3.46 4.93 -21.55
C LYS A 203 -2.35 5.41 -22.50
N TRP A 204 -1.31 6.03 -21.98
CA TRP A 204 -0.24 6.68 -22.76
C TRP A 204 1.00 5.79 -22.91
N GLY A 205 0.89 4.51 -22.51
CA GLY A 205 1.92 3.47 -22.67
C GLY A 205 2.56 3.05 -21.36
N TRP A 206 3.34 1.96 -21.41
CA TRP A 206 3.88 1.24 -20.25
C TRP A 206 4.66 2.13 -19.25
N PHE A 207 5.39 3.14 -19.75
CA PHE A 207 6.14 4.06 -18.88
C PHE A 207 5.19 4.92 -18.04
N PHE A 208 4.12 5.44 -18.64
CA PHE A 208 3.14 6.27 -17.96
C PHE A 208 2.24 5.47 -17.03
N GLU A 209 1.94 4.21 -17.36
CA GLU A 209 1.26 3.27 -16.47
C GLU A 209 2.06 3.00 -15.19
N LEU A 210 3.36 2.69 -15.33
CA LEU A 210 4.26 2.52 -14.19
C LEU A 210 4.38 3.81 -13.36
N LEU A 211 4.51 4.95 -14.04
CA LEU A 211 4.57 6.27 -13.40
C LEU A 211 3.26 6.61 -12.68
N SER A 212 2.11 6.21 -13.22
CA SER A 212 0.79 6.36 -12.60
C SER A 212 0.78 5.64 -11.26
N GLY A 213 0.97 4.32 -11.25
CA GLY A 213 0.91 3.55 -10.01
C GLY A 213 1.95 3.98 -8.97
N TRP A 214 3.20 4.20 -9.39
CA TRP A 214 4.26 4.63 -8.49
C TRP A 214 4.10 6.07 -7.99
N GLY A 215 3.79 7.00 -8.91
CA GLY A 215 3.57 8.41 -8.62
C GLY A 215 2.35 8.64 -7.74
N TRP A 216 1.32 7.82 -7.91
CA TRP A 216 0.14 7.86 -7.06
C TRP A 216 0.48 7.58 -5.60
N LEU A 217 1.30 6.56 -5.33
CA LEU A 217 1.62 6.12 -3.97
C LEU A 217 2.80 6.86 -3.32
N VAL A 218 3.72 7.43 -4.12
CA VAL A 218 4.96 8.05 -3.58
C VAL A 218 4.66 9.23 -2.68
N GLY A 219 3.60 10.00 -2.95
CA GLY A 219 3.20 11.11 -2.10
C GLY A 219 2.91 10.66 -0.67
N PHE A 220 2.14 9.59 -0.50
CA PHE A 220 1.79 9.02 0.80
C PHE A 220 3.03 8.50 1.53
N PHE A 221 3.90 7.78 0.84
CA PHE A 221 5.15 7.28 1.41
C PHE A 221 6.10 8.41 1.81
N ALA A 222 6.23 9.44 0.96
CA ALA A 222 7.06 10.61 1.22
C ALA A 222 6.57 11.42 2.42
N ALA A 223 5.26 11.49 2.66
CA ALA A 223 4.71 12.05 3.89
C ALA A 223 5.25 11.33 5.14
N GLY A 224 5.33 10.00 5.09
CA GLY A 224 5.96 9.18 6.13
C GLY A 224 7.45 9.50 6.35
N ILE A 225 8.21 9.67 5.25
CA ILE A 225 9.62 10.08 5.31
C ILE A 225 9.74 11.46 5.98
N ALA A 226 8.95 12.44 5.54
CA ALA A 226 8.97 13.80 6.05
C ALA A 226 8.63 13.84 7.54
N PHE A 227 7.58 13.11 7.95
CA PHE A 227 7.16 12.98 9.33
C PHE A 227 8.27 12.36 10.20
N TYR A 228 8.92 11.29 9.72
CA TYR A 228 10.05 10.69 10.44
C TYR A 228 11.22 11.67 10.60
N LYS A 229 11.59 12.41 9.55
CA LYS A 229 12.67 13.40 9.63
C LYS A 229 12.37 14.53 10.60
N LEU A 230 11.10 14.90 10.72
CA LEU A 230 10.66 15.96 11.60
C LEU A 230 10.19 15.48 12.98
N ARG A 231 10.30 14.18 13.30
CA ARG A 231 9.77 13.57 14.54
C ARG A 231 10.22 14.23 15.85
N HIS A 232 11.38 14.90 15.85
CA HIS A 232 11.93 15.58 17.03
C HIS A 232 11.44 17.02 17.19
N THR A 233 10.63 17.51 16.26
CA THR A 233 10.01 18.84 16.32
C THR A 233 8.58 18.75 16.89
N ARG A 234 7.96 19.88 17.22
CA ARG A 234 6.63 19.95 17.87
C ARG A 234 5.44 19.58 16.96
N ILE A 235 5.64 18.75 15.94
CA ILE A 235 4.57 18.43 14.96
C ILE A 235 3.58 17.41 15.51
N LEU A 236 3.90 16.71 16.60
CA LEU A 236 2.96 15.83 17.31
C LEU A 236 2.01 16.65 18.20
N ASP A 237 1.32 17.64 17.63
CA ASP A 237 0.38 18.52 18.33
C ASP A 237 -1.06 18.19 17.92
N GLY A 238 -1.94 18.02 18.90
CA GLY A 238 -3.37 17.77 18.65
C GLY A 238 -4.08 18.91 17.91
N ARG A 239 -3.57 20.14 18.00
CA ARG A 239 -4.09 21.29 17.23
C ARG A 239 -3.82 21.13 15.74
N ILE A 240 -2.63 20.65 15.38
CA ILE A 240 -2.28 20.36 13.98
C ILE A 240 -3.11 19.17 13.49
N ALA A 241 -3.37 18.18 14.35
CA ALA A 241 -4.30 17.08 14.02
C ALA A 241 -5.71 17.59 13.75
N LEU A 242 -6.23 18.53 14.54
CA LEU A 242 -7.55 19.12 14.30
C LEU A 242 -7.57 19.90 12.97
N LEU A 243 -6.52 20.67 12.67
CA LEU A 243 -6.40 21.37 11.38
C LEU A 243 -6.28 20.40 10.20
N ALA A 244 -5.56 19.29 10.36
CA ALA A 244 -5.46 18.26 9.34
C ALA A 244 -6.80 17.55 9.12
N LEU A 245 -7.54 17.27 10.19
CA LEU A 245 -8.91 16.73 10.08
C LEU A 245 -9.84 17.70 9.36
N ALA A 246 -9.81 18.99 9.71
CA ALA A 246 -10.59 20.00 9.02
C ALA A 246 -10.19 20.10 7.54
N GLY A 247 -8.90 20.10 7.22
CA GLY A 247 -8.40 20.11 5.84
C GLY A 247 -8.84 18.88 5.04
N LEU A 248 -8.87 17.70 5.66
CA LEU A 248 -9.35 16.47 5.02
C LEU A 248 -10.87 16.46 4.82
N VAL A 249 -11.64 17.03 5.75
CA VAL A 249 -13.10 17.17 5.56
C VAL A 249 -13.40 18.20 4.46
N LEU A 250 -12.68 19.32 4.44
CA LEU A 250 -12.84 20.36 3.42
C LEU A 250 -12.38 19.93 2.03
N SER A 251 -11.49 18.94 1.91
CA SER A 251 -11.06 18.41 0.61
C SER A 251 -12.15 17.63 -0.12
N VAL A 252 -13.14 17.09 0.62
CA VAL A 252 -14.27 16.35 0.05
C VAL A 252 -15.12 17.24 -0.88
N PRO A 253 -15.74 18.35 -0.45
CA PRO A 253 -16.53 19.20 -1.33
C PRO A 253 -15.70 19.83 -2.46
N LEU A 254 -14.38 19.98 -2.27
CA LEU A 254 -13.46 20.50 -3.29
C LEU A 254 -13.08 19.48 -4.37
N ARG A 255 -13.53 18.23 -4.25
CA ARG A 255 -13.13 17.11 -5.13
C ARG A 255 -11.61 16.88 -5.16
N GLN A 256 -10.94 17.12 -4.05
CA GLN A 256 -9.48 16.96 -3.90
C GLN A 256 -9.13 15.99 -2.76
N PHE A 257 -10.04 15.06 -2.43
CA PHE A 257 -9.85 14.17 -1.28
C PHE A 257 -8.56 13.36 -1.41
N ILE A 258 -8.36 12.63 -2.52
CA ILE A 258 -7.16 11.82 -2.73
C ILE A 258 -5.92 12.71 -2.86
N THR A 259 -5.98 13.81 -3.62
CA THR A 259 -4.83 14.72 -3.84
C THR A 259 -4.29 15.31 -2.54
N LEU A 260 -5.16 15.66 -1.59
CA LEU A 260 -4.77 16.28 -0.32
C LEU A 260 -4.56 15.27 0.81
N PHE A 261 -4.96 14.01 0.63
CA PHE A 261 -4.75 12.94 1.61
C PHE A 261 -3.27 12.72 1.98
N PRO A 262 -2.29 12.75 1.06
CA PRO A 262 -0.87 12.64 1.39
C PRO A 262 -0.42 13.62 2.49
N VAL A 263 -1.02 14.81 2.56
CA VAL A 263 -0.72 15.82 3.57
C VAL A 263 -1.55 15.58 4.83
N PHE A 264 -2.88 15.62 4.71
CA PHE A 264 -3.76 15.63 5.86
C PHE A 264 -4.02 14.23 6.43
N GLY A 265 -4.38 13.28 5.58
CA GLY A 265 -4.68 11.90 5.98
C GLY A 265 -3.45 11.17 6.52
N SER A 266 -2.31 11.28 5.84
CA SER A 266 -1.04 10.71 6.32
C SER A 266 -0.61 11.30 7.65
N TYR A 267 -0.77 12.61 7.84
CA TYR A 267 -0.48 13.27 9.12
C TYR A 267 -1.35 12.69 10.24
N LEU A 268 -2.67 12.58 10.03
CA LEU A 268 -3.60 12.02 11.01
C LEU A 268 -3.24 10.57 11.37
N ALA A 269 -2.97 9.75 10.35
CA ALA A 269 -2.60 8.35 10.55
C ALA A 269 -1.32 8.23 11.39
N LEU A 270 -0.28 8.99 11.06
CA LEU A 270 1.00 8.97 11.80
C LEU A 270 0.88 9.60 13.19
N TRP A 271 0.05 10.63 13.35
CA TRP A 271 -0.27 11.21 14.65
C TRP A 271 -0.96 10.17 15.56
N LEU A 272 -1.98 9.47 15.06
CA LEU A 272 -2.63 8.37 15.80
C LEU A 272 -1.65 7.22 16.11
N ALA A 273 -0.75 6.91 15.18
CA ALA A 273 0.24 5.85 15.35
C ALA A 273 1.23 6.14 16.49
N LEU A 274 1.62 7.40 16.65
CA LEU A 274 2.65 7.82 17.60
C LEU A 274 2.08 8.39 18.90
N ASN A 275 0.79 8.74 18.93
CA ASN A 275 0.16 9.29 20.11
C ASN A 275 -0.08 8.20 21.17
N ARG A 276 0.57 8.36 22.32
CA ARG A 276 0.66 7.38 23.42
C ARG A 276 -0.61 7.25 24.27
N ARG A 277 -1.64 8.06 24.00
CA ARG A 277 -2.87 8.11 24.81
C ARG A 277 -3.97 7.16 24.33
N LEU A 278 -3.78 6.47 23.21
CA LEU A 278 -4.70 5.45 22.74
C LEU A 278 -4.30 4.10 23.34
N PRO A 279 -5.26 3.25 23.77
CA PRO A 279 -4.94 1.94 24.32
C PRO A 279 -4.20 1.12 23.27
N VAL A 280 -3.04 0.59 23.64
CA VAL A 280 -2.32 -0.39 22.82
C VAL A 280 -3.18 -1.64 22.77
N ILE A 281 -3.68 -2.01 21.59
CA ILE A 281 -4.38 -3.28 21.40
C ILE A 281 -3.31 -4.38 21.57
N PRO A 282 -3.44 -5.24 22.59
CA PRO A 282 -2.44 -6.26 22.92
C PRO A 282 -2.29 -7.33 21.85
#